data_AF-A0A978T189-F1
#
_entry.id   AF-A0A978T189-F1
#
_cell.length_a   1.000
_cell.length_b   1.000
_cell.length_c   1.000
_cell.angle_alpha   90.00
_cell.angle_beta   90.00
_cell.angle_gamma   90.00
#
_symmetry.space_group_name_H-M   'P 1'
#
loop_
_entity.id
_entity.type
_entity.pdbx_description
1 polymer ?
#
loop_
_entity_poly.entity_id
_entity_poly.type
_entity_poly.pdbx_seq_one_letter_code
_entity_poly.pdbx_strand_id
1 'polypeptide(L)'
;MPSYLSGVKDFIKSWDDPFVGVAGETGSDVIRESPQGNINSEGTSACYNSPAFTKYHRKFKKSLEAGIRDLTLALILKLNCITYSSCQGHRATDDAVMRQRYVGILPRDHTEYEYLYGCFQNLAALTNSLCNDTSVRVYIQEDTLQSEDCVMPCLNLFFVGIRGDEDSYFQDLEIVYQKFISLVNMIHY
;
A
#
# COMPACT_ATOMS: atom_id res chain seq x y z
N MET A 1 7.12 7.22 -13.42
CA MET A 1 6.50 8.54 -13.15
C MET A 1 6.15 8.57 -11.67
N PRO A 2 6.35 9.70 -10.97
CA PRO A 2 5.94 9.85 -9.58
C PRO A 2 4.42 9.68 -9.46
N SER A 3 3.96 9.15 -8.33
CA SER A 3 2.54 9.01 -8.04
C SER A 3 1.91 10.40 -7.87
N TYR A 4 0.63 10.55 -8.20
CA TYR A 4 -0.12 11.79 -7.98
C TYR A 4 -1.32 11.53 -7.06
N LEU A 5 -1.55 12.41 -6.08
CA LEU A 5 -2.74 12.41 -5.25
C LEU A 5 -3.26 13.85 -5.12
N SER A 6 -4.50 14.08 -5.55
CA SER A 6 -5.15 15.38 -5.42
C SER A 6 -5.47 15.69 -3.96
N GLY A 7 -5.24 16.93 -3.54
CA GLY A 7 -5.64 17.41 -2.22
C GLY A 7 -4.86 16.79 -1.06
N VAL A 8 -3.58 16.48 -1.25
CA VAL A 8 -2.77 15.73 -0.27
C VAL A 8 -2.76 16.35 1.13
N LYS A 9 -2.78 17.69 1.24
CA LYS A 9 -2.79 18.40 2.53
C LYS A 9 -4.08 18.16 3.31
N ASP A 10 -5.22 18.22 2.63
CA ASP A 10 -6.52 17.95 3.23
C ASP A 10 -6.67 16.46 3.56
N PHE A 11 -6.13 15.58 2.72
CA PHE A 11 -6.08 14.14 2.98
C PHE A 11 -5.31 13.81 4.27
N ILE A 12 -4.11 14.40 4.45
CA ILE A 12 -3.32 14.23 5.68
C ILE A 12 -4.08 14.77 6.90
N LYS A 13 -4.63 15.99 6.81
CA LYS A 13 -5.36 16.63 7.91
C LYS A 13 -6.59 15.84 8.33
N SER A 14 -7.26 15.20 7.38
CA SER A 14 -8.49 14.44 7.58
C SER A 14 -8.26 12.97 7.95
N TRP A 15 -7.01 12.47 7.88
CA TRP A 15 -6.71 11.07 8.14
C TRP A 15 -7.21 10.58 9.50
N ASP A 16 -7.02 11.41 10.54
CA ASP A 16 -7.37 11.09 11.92
C ASP A 16 -8.76 11.62 12.33
N ASP A 17 -9.52 12.23 11.41
CA ASP A 17 -10.85 12.78 11.68
C ASP A 17 -11.96 11.73 11.41
N PRO A 18 -12.71 11.29 12.44
CA PRO A 18 -13.76 10.29 12.29
C PRO A 18 -15.03 10.82 11.59
N PHE A 19 -15.15 12.12 11.36
CA PHE A 19 -16.36 12.76 10.81
C PHE A 19 -16.27 13.12 9.32
N VAL A 20 -15.12 12.86 8.69
CA VAL A 20 -14.85 13.17 7.27
C VAL A 20 -15.85 12.50 6.32
N GLY A 21 -16.49 11.41 6.75
CA GLY A 21 -17.42 10.61 5.94
C GLY A 21 -18.84 11.16 5.77
N VAL A 22 -19.15 12.40 6.16
CA VAL A 22 -20.52 12.96 6.06
C VAL A 22 -20.64 14.16 5.11
N ALA A 23 -19.56 14.89 4.86
CA ALA A 23 -19.60 16.08 4.01
C ALA A 23 -18.89 15.82 2.67
N GLY A 24 -19.67 15.71 1.58
CA GLY A 24 -19.12 15.75 0.22
C GLY A 24 -18.83 14.40 -0.43
N GLU A 25 -19.81 13.48 -0.48
CA GLU A 25 -19.87 12.39 -1.48
C GLU A 25 -19.91 13.01 -2.89
N THR A 26 -18.76 13.46 -3.37
CA THR A 26 -18.56 13.82 -4.77
C THR A 26 -18.42 12.51 -5.54
N GLY A 27 -19.00 12.42 -6.74
CA GLY A 27 -19.24 11.16 -7.47
C GLY A 27 -18.02 10.34 -7.91
N SER A 28 -16.84 10.53 -7.31
CA SER A 28 -15.60 9.76 -7.52
C SER A 28 -15.48 8.49 -6.67
N ASP A 29 -16.45 8.21 -5.79
CA ASP A 29 -16.50 7.02 -4.93
C ASP A 29 -16.76 5.67 -5.64
N VAL A 30 -16.53 5.60 -6.94
CA VAL A 30 -16.79 4.40 -7.72
C VAL A 30 -15.68 3.40 -7.41
N ILE A 31 -16.03 2.32 -6.71
CA ILE A 31 -15.16 1.17 -6.46
C ILE A 31 -15.67 0.07 -7.37
N ARG A 32 -14.83 -0.40 -8.29
CA ARG A 32 -15.11 -1.56 -9.15
C ARG A 32 -13.99 -2.56 -9.00
N GLU A 33 -14.36 -3.83 -9.14
CA GLU A 33 -13.42 -4.95 -9.12
C GLU A 33 -13.35 -5.56 -10.52
N SER A 34 -12.14 -5.73 -11.07
CA SER A 34 -11.95 -6.46 -12.33
C SER A 34 -12.12 -7.96 -12.11
N PRO A 35 -12.31 -8.78 -13.18
CA PRO A 35 -12.38 -10.24 -13.05
C PRO A 35 -11.14 -10.88 -12.39
N GLN A 36 -10.01 -10.18 -12.38
CA GLN A 36 -8.74 -10.59 -11.78
C GLN A 36 -8.56 -10.08 -10.34
N GLY A 37 -9.56 -9.40 -9.78
CA GLY A 37 -9.55 -8.88 -8.41
C GLY A 37 -8.90 -7.51 -8.24
N ASN A 38 -8.65 -6.80 -9.34
CA ASN A 38 -8.13 -5.43 -9.29
C ASN A 38 -9.19 -4.46 -8.81
N ILE A 39 -8.90 -3.65 -7.81
CA ILE A 39 -9.83 -2.60 -7.37
C ILE A 39 -9.38 -1.25 -7.89
N ASN A 40 -10.23 -0.59 -8.70
CA ASN A 40 -10.06 0.79 -9.16
C ASN A 40 -11.40 1.41 -9.60
N SER A 41 -11.40 2.65 -10.08
CA SER A 41 -12.62 3.35 -10.51
C SER A 41 -13.21 2.83 -11.83
N GLU A 42 -12.40 2.16 -12.65
CA GLU A 42 -12.78 1.71 -13.99
C GLU A 42 -13.24 0.23 -14.02
N GLY A 43 -12.76 -0.58 -13.08
CA GLY A 43 -12.97 -2.03 -13.04
C GLY A 43 -12.08 -2.80 -14.02
N THR A 44 -10.97 -2.20 -14.46
CA THR A 44 -10.04 -2.78 -15.44
C THR A 44 -8.77 -3.29 -14.78
N SER A 45 -7.98 -4.09 -15.49
CA SER A 45 -6.63 -4.49 -15.04
C SER A 45 -5.62 -3.34 -15.12
N ALA A 46 -5.97 -2.26 -15.82
CA ALA A 46 -5.17 -1.04 -15.96
C ALA A 46 -5.54 -0.04 -14.85
N CYS A 47 -4.80 -0.08 -13.74
CA CYS A 47 -5.13 0.70 -12.55
C CYS A 47 -4.62 2.15 -12.68
N TYR A 48 -5.35 3.00 -13.41
CA TYR A 48 -4.98 4.41 -13.60
C TYR A 48 -5.53 5.34 -12.52
N ASN A 49 -6.66 5.01 -11.89
CA ASN A 49 -7.29 5.85 -10.87
C ASN A 49 -7.99 5.01 -9.79
N SER A 50 -7.44 5.01 -8.58
CA SER A 50 -8.11 4.43 -7.41
C SER A 50 -8.40 5.53 -6.40
N PRO A 51 -9.65 5.65 -5.89
CA PRO A 51 -9.97 6.65 -4.90
C PRO A 51 -9.18 6.40 -3.61
N ALA A 52 -8.52 7.43 -3.10
CA ALA A 52 -7.86 7.41 -1.80
C ALA A 52 -8.88 7.77 -0.72
N PHE A 53 -9.09 6.86 0.23
CA PHE A 53 -9.99 7.06 1.35
C PHE A 53 -9.21 7.22 2.65
N THR A 54 -9.69 8.07 3.56
CA THR A 54 -9.16 8.15 4.93
C THR A 54 -9.58 6.92 5.73
N LYS A 55 -8.83 6.55 6.78
CA LYS A 55 -9.07 5.31 7.55
C LYS A 55 -10.47 5.18 8.18
N TYR A 56 -11.14 6.30 8.45
CA TYR A 56 -12.51 6.30 9.00
C TYR A 56 -13.61 6.36 7.93
N HIS A 57 -13.26 6.52 6.65
CA HIS A 57 -14.24 6.53 5.58
C HIS A 57 -14.94 5.16 5.47
N ARG A 58 -16.28 5.14 5.37
CA ARG A 58 -17.08 3.90 5.35
C ARG A 58 -16.69 2.91 4.24
N LYS A 59 -16.09 3.42 3.16
CA LYS A 59 -15.63 2.61 2.01
C LYS A 59 -14.16 2.20 2.09
N PHE A 60 -13.38 2.69 3.06
CA PHE A 60 -11.94 2.44 3.17
C PHE A 60 -11.61 0.94 3.15
N LYS A 61 -12.20 0.15 4.05
CA LYS A 61 -11.92 -1.30 4.08
C LYS A 61 -12.34 -2.01 2.78
N LYS A 62 -13.39 -1.50 2.10
CA LYS A 62 -13.89 -2.06 0.85
C LYS A 62 -13.04 -1.68 -0.37
N SER A 63 -12.26 -0.60 -0.30
CA SER A 63 -11.36 -0.21 -1.39
C SER A 63 -10.04 -0.98 -1.38
N LEU A 64 -9.79 -1.80 -0.36
CA LEU A 64 -8.58 -2.62 -0.25
C LEU A 64 -8.82 -4.01 -0.85
N GLU A 65 -7.94 -4.39 -1.77
CA GLU A 65 -7.85 -5.74 -2.34
C GLU A 65 -7.59 -6.77 -1.22
N ALA A 66 -8.12 -7.98 -1.36
CA ALA A 66 -8.12 -8.97 -0.29
C ALA A 66 -6.70 -9.36 0.17
N GLY A 67 -5.77 -9.55 -0.78
CA GLY A 67 -4.41 -10.01 -0.49
C GLY A 67 -3.48 -8.94 0.13
N ILE A 68 -3.91 -7.68 0.23
CA ILE A 68 -3.12 -6.61 0.87
C ILE A 68 -3.80 -5.98 2.08
N ARG A 69 -5.10 -6.22 2.25
CA ARG A 69 -5.95 -5.57 3.25
C ARG A 69 -5.40 -5.69 4.67
N ASP A 70 -5.00 -6.88 5.09
CA ASP A 70 -4.55 -7.11 6.47
C ASP A 70 -3.25 -6.38 6.78
N LEU A 71 -2.30 -6.34 5.84
CA LEU A 71 -1.09 -5.54 6.02
C LEU A 71 -1.42 -4.05 6.10
N THR A 72 -2.22 -3.52 5.17
CA THR A 72 -2.61 -2.11 5.19
C THR A 72 -3.25 -1.74 6.53
N LEU A 73 -4.18 -2.55 7.04
CA LEU A 73 -4.81 -2.33 8.34
C LEU A 73 -3.81 -2.44 9.49
N ALA A 74 -2.88 -3.41 9.47
CA ALA A 74 -1.86 -3.55 10.50
C ALA A 74 -0.93 -2.34 10.55
N LEU A 75 -0.48 -1.82 9.40
CA LEU A 75 0.35 -0.61 9.32
C LEU A 75 -0.36 0.61 9.91
N ILE A 76 -1.66 0.76 9.64
CA ILE A 76 -2.46 1.87 10.19
C ILE A 76 -2.67 1.70 11.70
N LEU A 77 -3.03 0.51 12.16
CA LEU A 77 -3.39 0.28 13.56
C LEU A 77 -2.18 0.18 14.48
N LYS A 78 -1.06 -0.34 13.97
CA LYS A 78 0.17 -0.51 14.75
C LYS A 78 1.05 0.72 14.62
N LEU A 79 1.37 1.14 13.41
CA LEU A 79 2.37 2.18 13.17
C LEU A 79 1.76 3.57 12.90
N ASN A 80 0.43 3.70 12.97
CA ASN A 80 -0.31 4.92 12.67
C ASN A 80 -0.02 5.52 11.27
N CYS A 81 0.34 4.67 10.30
CA CYS A 81 0.66 5.10 8.95
C CYS A 81 -0.54 5.76 8.25
N ILE A 82 -0.26 6.72 7.37
CA ILE A 82 -1.18 7.13 6.30
C ILE A 82 -0.86 6.31 5.06
N THR A 83 -1.86 5.62 4.51
CA THR A 83 -1.71 4.82 3.29
C THR A 83 -2.47 5.47 2.14
N TYR A 84 -1.82 5.67 0.99
CA TYR A 84 -2.43 6.36 -0.16
C TYR A 84 -2.64 5.47 -1.38
N SER A 85 -1.94 4.33 -1.46
CA SER A 85 -2.05 3.37 -2.55
C SER A 85 -1.68 1.97 -2.06
N SER A 86 -2.24 0.93 -2.68
CA SER A 86 -1.86 -0.46 -2.40
C SER A 86 -2.24 -1.38 -3.55
N CYS A 87 -1.54 -2.50 -3.67
CA CYS A 87 -1.80 -3.55 -4.65
C CYS A 87 -1.53 -4.91 -4.00
N GLN A 88 -2.40 -5.90 -4.21
CA GLN A 88 -2.21 -7.27 -3.71
C GLN A 88 -1.20 -8.09 -4.53
N GLY A 89 -0.72 -7.52 -5.63
CA GLY A 89 0.08 -8.21 -6.63
C GLY A 89 -0.82 -8.97 -7.61
N HIS A 90 -0.49 -8.89 -8.89
CA HIS A 90 -1.29 -9.47 -9.97
C HIS A 90 -0.40 -10.10 -11.01
N ARG A 91 -0.83 -11.27 -11.50
CA ARG A 91 -0.19 -11.99 -12.59
C ARG A 91 -0.20 -11.17 -13.88
N ALA A 92 0.78 -11.38 -14.75
CA ALA A 92 0.72 -10.80 -16.09
C ALA A 92 -0.53 -11.32 -16.82
N THR A 93 -1.14 -10.43 -17.60
CA THR A 93 -2.24 -10.73 -18.50
C THR A 93 -1.93 -10.17 -19.88
N ASP A 94 -2.70 -10.53 -20.89
CA ASP A 94 -2.51 -10.02 -22.26
C ASP A 94 -2.47 -8.47 -22.32
N ASP A 95 -3.22 -7.81 -21.43
CA ASP A 95 -3.35 -6.35 -21.38
C ASP A 95 -2.51 -5.64 -20.29
N ALA A 96 -1.76 -6.39 -19.47
CA ALA A 96 -1.03 -5.81 -18.33
C ALA A 96 0.18 -6.63 -17.90
N VAL A 97 1.28 -5.94 -17.58
CA VAL A 97 2.45 -6.58 -16.97
C VAL A 97 2.15 -7.06 -15.55
N MET A 98 2.92 -8.05 -15.10
CA MET A 98 2.94 -8.51 -13.71
C MET A 98 3.13 -7.32 -12.76
N ARG A 99 2.36 -7.31 -11.67
CA ARG A 99 2.46 -6.31 -10.61
C ARG A 99 2.84 -6.97 -9.30
N GLN A 100 3.80 -6.34 -8.63
CA GLN A 100 4.22 -6.72 -7.30
C GLN A 100 3.22 -6.21 -6.25
N ARG A 101 3.11 -6.93 -5.14
CA ARG A 101 2.35 -6.50 -3.97
C ARG A 101 3.05 -5.34 -3.28
N TYR A 102 2.31 -4.29 -2.94
CA TYR A 102 2.87 -3.14 -2.25
C TYR A 102 1.85 -2.33 -1.44
N VAL A 103 2.36 -1.51 -0.52
CA VAL A 103 1.62 -0.43 0.15
C VAL A 103 2.43 0.86 0.07
N GLY A 104 1.80 1.93 -0.43
CA GLY A 104 2.33 3.29 -0.43
C GLY A 104 1.96 4.02 0.84
N ILE A 105 2.97 4.59 1.50
CA ILE A 105 2.91 5.25 2.80
C ILE A 105 3.27 6.71 2.62
N LEU A 106 2.46 7.59 3.19
CA LEU A 106 2.62 9.05 3.12
C LEU A 106 2.90 9.59 4.53
N PRO A 107 4.17 9.80 4.91
CA PRO A 107 4.48 10.43 6.18
C PRO A 107 3.91 11.85 6.25
N ARG A 108 3.42 12.23 7.43
CA ARG A 108 2.86 13.55 7.74
C ARG A 108 3.92 14.64 7.70
N ASP A 109 5.13 14.30 8.15
CA ASP A 109 6.28 15.19 8.22
C ASP A 109 7.60 14.41 8.13
N HIS A 110 8.71 15.14 8.14
CA HIS A 110 10.06 14.56 8.05
C HIS A 110 10.44 13.68 9.24
N THR A 111 9.94 14.01 10.46
CA THR A 111 10.23 13.20 11.64
C THR A 111 9.56 11.83 11.53
N GLU A 112 8.30 11.82 11.09
CA GLU A 112 7.58 10.58 10.83
C GLU A 112 8.20 9.80 9.67
N TYR A 113 8.69 10.48 8.62
CA TYR A 113 9.40 9.84 7.51
C TYR A 113 10.61 9.03 7.99
N GLU A 114 11.53 9.66 8.73
CA GLU A 114 12.74 9.01 9.22
C GLU A 114 12.41 7.83 10.16
N TYR A 115 11.43 8.03 11.03
CA TYR A 115 10.96 6.98 11.94
C TYR A 115 10.41 5.76 11.18
N LEU A 116 9.48 5.99 10.23
CA LEU A 116 8.86 4.91 9.46
C LEU A 116 9.87 4.23 8.55
N TYR A 117 10.77 4.99 7.91
CA TYR A 117 11.81 4.43 7.06
C TYR A 117 12.73 3.49 7.84
N GLY A 118 13.25 3.93 9.00
CA GLY A 118 14.09 3.09 9.86
C GLY A 118 13.34 1.86 10.38
N CYS A 119 12.07 2.02 10.79
CA CYS A 119 11.22 0.91 11.23
C CYS A 119 11.03 -0.13 10.11
N PHE A 120 10.67 0.32 8.90
CA PHE A 120 10.46 -0.56 7.76
C PHE A 120 11.73 -1.23 7.27
N GLN A 121 12.88 -0.54 7.27
CA GLN A 121 14.17 -1.14 6.95
C GLN A 121 14.50 -2.30 7.91
N ASN A 122 14.28 -2.10 9.21
CA ASN A 122 14.49 -3.14 10.22
C ASN A 122 13.56 -4.34 10.02
N LEU A 123 12.26 -4.09 9.80
CA LEU A 123 11.28 -5.15 9.53
C LEU A 123 11.56 -5.91 8.24
N ALA A 124 11.96 -5.20 7.19
CA ALA A 124 12.32 -5.78 5.91
C ALA A 124 13.57 -6.66 6.04
N ALA A 125 14.62 -6.15 6.70
CA ALA A 125 15.85 -6.91 6.96
C ALA A 125 15.57 -8.19 7.77
N LEU A 126 14.77 -8.10 8.84
CA LEU A 126 14.41 -9.25 9.65
C LEU A 126 13.57 -10.26 8.87
N THR A 127 12.57 -9.80 8.11
CA THR A 127 11.74 -10.68 7.25
C THR A 127 12.60 -11.40 6.22
N ASN A 128 13.46 -10.66 5.53
CA ASN A 128 14.34 -11.20 4.49
C ASN A 128 15.35 -12.21 5.05
N SER A 129 15.83 -12.01 6.28
CA SER A 129 16.67 -12.99 6.97
C SER A 129 15.92 -14.26 7.35
N LEU A 130 14.65 -14.14 7.77
CA LEU A 130 13.82 -15.28 8.18
C LEU A 130 13.21 -16.05 7.00
N CYS A 131 13.19 -15.43 5.82
CA CYS A 131 12.66 -15.99 4.58
C CYS A 131 13.74 -16.01 3.47
N ASN A 132 14.99 -16.26 3.83
CA ASN A 132 16.13 -16.21 2.90
C ASN A 132 16.04 -17.25 1.77
N ASP A 133 15.32 -18.36 1.97
CA ASP A 133 15.18 -19.43 0.97
C ASP A 133 14.05 -19.17 -0.05
N THR A 134 13.28 -18.10 0.09
CA THR A 134 12.20 -17.75 -0.84
C THR A 134 12.69 -16.89 -2.02
N SER A 135 11.90 -16.85 -3.09
CA SER A 135 12.08 -16.00 -4.27
C SER A 135 11.61 -14.55 -4.07
N VAL A 136 11.05 -14.20 -2.91
CA VAL A 136 10.48 -12.88 -2.61
C VAL A 136 11.28 -12.16 -1.52
N ARG A 137 11.46 -10.86 -1.66
CA ARG A 137 12.03 -9.98 -0.63
C ARG A 137 11.14 -8.79 -0.35
N VAL A 138 11.18 -8.31 0.88
CA VAL A 138 10.62 -7.02 1.24
C VAL A 138 11.64 -5.94 0.92
N TYR A 139 11.22 -4.94 0.15
CA TYR A 139 12.04 -3.80 -0.25
C TYR A 139 11.32 -2.51 0.10
N ILE A 140 12.05 -1.57 0.71
CA ILE A 140 11.53 -0.25 1.05
C ILE A 140 12.10 0.73 0.04
N GLN A 141 11.23 1.29 -0.78
CA GLN A 141 11.59 2.27 -1.79
C GLN A 141 11.21 3.67 -1.30
N GLU A 142 12.16 4.58 -1.34
CA GLU A 142 11.92 6.02 -1.20
C GLU A 142 11.35 6.55 -2.52
N ASP A 143 10.31 7.38 -2.46
CA ASP A 143 9.66 7.94 -3.63
C ASP A 143 9.10 9.33 -3.30
N THR A 144 8.44 9.96 -4.28
CA THR A 144 7.76 11.24 -4.11
C THR A 144 6.31 11.15 -4.59
N LEU A 145 5.41 11.77 -3.82
CA LEU A 145 4.02 11.95 -4.16
C LEU A 145 3.80 13.39 -4.61
N GLN A 146 3.34 13.56 -5.85
CA GLN A 146 2.96 14.87 -6.39
C GLN A 146 1.51 15.20 -6.01
N SER A 147 1.26 16.47 -5.74
CA SER A 147 -0.07 17.09 -5.61
C SER A 147 -0.05 18.40 -6.40
N GLU A 148 -1.18 19.11 -6.43
CA GLU A 148 -1.38 20.37 -7.14
C GLU A 148 -0.29 21.41 -6.86
N ASP A 149 0.10 21.55 -5.60
CA ASP A 149 0.93 22.66 -5.12
C ASP A 149 2.15 22.21 -4.30
N CYS A 150 2.42 20.91 -4.24
CA CYS A 150 3.53 20.36 -3.47
C CYS A 150 4.01 18.98 -3.96
N VAL A 151 5.22 18.63 -3.55
CA VAL A 151 5.81 17.31 -3.69
C VAL A 151 6.19 16.83 -2.30
N MET A 152 5.69 15.67 -1.89
CA MET A 152 5.94 15.11 -0.56
C MET A 152 6.80 13.85 -0.67
N PRO A 153 7.79 13.65 0.22
CA PRO A 153 8.48 12.37 0.29
C PRO A 153 7.50 11.28 0.76
N CYS A 154 7.57 10.11 0.13
CA CYS A 154 6.76 8.96 0.50
C CYS A 154 7.62 7.69 0.48
N LEU A 155 7.06 6.62 1.05
CA LEU A 155 7.70 5.32 1.13
C LEU A 155 6.79 4.29 0.47
N ASN A 156 7.35 3.40 -0.33
CA ASN A 156 6.65 2.24 -0.84
C ASN A 156 7.27 0.97 -0.25
N LEU A 157 6.44 0.19 0.45
CA LEU A 157 6.81 -1.13 0.93
C LEU A 157 6.40 -2.14 -0.14
N PHE A 158 7.38 -2.74 -0.81
CA PHE A 158 7.18 -3.73 -1.86
C PHE A 158 7.53 -5.15 -1.40
N PHE A 159 6.80 -6.12 -1.93
CA PHE A 159 7.22 -7.52 -1.99
C PHE A 159 7.71 -7.80 -3.41
N VAL A 160 9.04 -7.82 -3.60
CA VAL A 160 9.68 -7.92 -4.90
C VAL A 160 10.15 -9.35 -5.17
N GLY A 161 9.98 -9.83 -6.41
CA GLY A 161 10.60 -11.06 -6.87
C GLY A 161 12.09 -10.83 -7.12
N ILE A 162 12.96 -11.67 -6.53
CA ILE A 162 14.41 -11.56 -6.67
C ILE A 162 15.04 -12.67 -7.52
N ARG A 163 14.30 -13.76 -7.74
CA ARG A 163 14.73 -14.95 -8.50
C ARG A 163 13.50 -15.63 -9.10
N GLY A 164 13.71 -16.41 -10.15
CA GLY A 164 12.66 -17.24 -10.73
C GLY A 164 11.68 -16.47 -11.61
N ASP A 165 10.62 -17.18 -11.98
CA ASP A 165 9.52 -16.69 -12.79
C ASP A 165 8.37 -16.14 -11.92
N GLU A 166 7.31 -15.71 -12.58
CA GLU A 166 6.11 -15.22 -11.93
C GLU A 166 5.46 -16.27 -11.00
N ASP A 167 5.53 -17.56 -11.37
CA ASP A 167 4.97 -18.64 -10.56
C ASP A 167 5.71 -18.79 -9.23
N SER A 168 7.04 -18.75 -9.28
CA SER A 168 7.89 -18.77 -8.08
C SER A 168 7.54 -17.58 -7.15
N TYR A 169 7.36 -16.39 -7.72
CA TYR A 169 6.97 -15.20 -6.98
C TYR A 169 5.64 -15.40 -6.23
N PHE A 170 4.57 -15.80 -6.91
CA PHE A 170 3.25 -15.95 -6.28
C PHE A 170 3.18 -17.14 -5.32
N GLN A 171 3.96 -18.19 -5.55
CA GLN A 171 4.07 -19.32 -4.62
C GLN A 171 4.66 -18.87 -3.27
N ASP A 172 5.70 -18.05 -3.31
CA ASP A 172 6.43 -17.63 -2.11
C ASP A 172 5.89 -16.34 -1.47
N LEU A 173 5.12 -15.54 -2.22
CA LEU A 173 4.62 -14.25 -1.78
C LEU A 173 3.90 -14.33 -0.44
N GLU A 174 3.00 -15.30 -0.27
CA GLU A 174 2.23 -15.45 0.98
C GLU A 174 3.12 -15.81 2.18
N ILE A 175 4.18 -16.58 1.98
CA ILE A 175 5.12 -16.95 3.05
C ILE A 175 5.79 -15.69 3.61
N VAL A 176 6.31 -14.85 2.71
CA VAL A 176 7.00 -13.60 3.08
C VAL A 176 6.01 -12.57 3.63
N TYR A 177 4.82 -12.45 3.02
CA TYR A 177 3.75 -11.55 3.47
C TYR A 177 3.28 -11.85 4.89
N GLN A 178 2.95 -13.12 5.19
CA GLN A 178 2.52 -13.52 6.53
C GLN A 178 3.62 -13.32 7.56
N LYS A 179 4.88 -13.57 7.20
CA LYS A 179 6.02 -13.29 8.08
C LYS A 179 6.11 -11.80 8.39
N PHE A 180 6.06 -10.94 7.38
CA PHE A 180 6.15 -9.49 7.58
C PHE A 180 5.01 -8.97 8.47
N ILE A 181 3.75 -9.36 8.20
CA ILE A 181 2.60 -8.99 9.04
C ILE A 181 2.80 -9.44 10.49
N SER A 182 3.29 -10.67 10.70
CA SER A 182 3.51 -11.18 12.05
C SER A 182 4.49 -10.29 12.84
N LEU A 183 5.56 -9.80 12.18
CA LEU A 183 6.52 -8.88 12.79
C LEU A 183 5.90 -7.52 13.09
N VAL A 184 5.12 -6.95 12.16
CA VAL A 184 4.39 -5.69 12.40
C VAL A 184 3.46 -5.82 13.60
N ASN A 185 2.75 -6.94 13.75
CA ASN A 185 1.81 -7.15 14.85
C ASN A 185 2.48 -7.31 16.21
N MET A 186 3.76 -7.67 16.26
CA MET A 186 4.57 -7.77 17.48
C MET A 186 5.13 -6.42 17.95
N ILE A 187 4.93 -5.34 17.19
CA ILE A 187 5.30 -4.01 17.63
C ILE A 187 4.34 -3.58 18.74
N HIS A 188 4.90 -3.31 19.92
CA HIS A 188 4.20 -2.76 21.07
C HIS A 188 4.52 -1.27 21.19
N TYR A 189 3.48 -0.45 21.31
CA TYR A 189 3.55 0.95 21.71
C TYR A 189 3.07 1.08 23.14
#